data_AF-A0A1R2C7W2-F1
#
_entry.id   AF-A0A1R2C7W2-F1
#
_cell.length_a   1.000
_cell.length_b   1.000
_cell.length_c   1.000
_cell.angle_alpha   90.00
_cell.angle_beta   90.00
_cell.angle_gamma   90.00
#
_symmetry.space_group_name_H-M   'P 1'
#
loop_
_entity.id
_entity.type
_entity.pdbx_description
1 polymer ?
#
loop_
_entity_poly.entity_id
_entity_poly.type
_entity_poly.pdbx_seq_one_letter_code
_entity_poly.pdbx_strand_id
1 'polypeptide(L)'
;MAETGLAEKGNIQTVSTASVISLVTKISNEVLIDSTKIESYTEKKIPRRQNPRKWTKSEVEAIHEATSNYIKEKNLIADHLTLKDFEIIAKNRRQSAEECMSKYFEVTKSGSFKAGVWPEIEDEILKELMIKKLTWSQIAKILNEKVHNSRPVRNAKQCKVHWNNHVDPCMLKGPWTEVEDTLLLETYKEHGKIWTKMYNVFPFRTQSSVKNRLKSLLNKCKLDVCNAKNLCGAIEQMIKVKKNKAMDFLEEIRFEKYDKSPCEFIDYCEDDKNSYYKEV
;
A
#
# COMPACT_ATOMS: atom_id res chain seq x y z
N MET A 1 3.86 4.41 68.92
CA MET A 1 4.32 5.57 68.13
C MET A 1 4.61 5.12 66.71
N ALA A 2 3.70 5.43 65.79
CA ALA A 2 3.94 5.67 64.36
C ALA A 2 2.57 5.99 63.72
N GLU A 3 2.47 7.21 63.20
CA GLU A 3 1.30 7.87 62.63
C GLU A 3 1.20 7.69 61.11
N THR A 4 -0.05 7.71 60.60
CA THR A 4 -0.52 8.27 59.30
C THR A 4 -0.02 7.66 57.97
N GLY A 5 -0.74 7.70 56.84
CA GLY A 5 -1.98 8.39 56.53
C GLY A 5 -2.71 7.81 55.31
N LEU A 6 -4.02 8.08 55.27
CA LEU A 6 -4.92 7.86 54.13
C LEU A 6 -4.83 9.03 53.15
N ALA A 7 -4.85 8.75 51.86
CA ALA A 7 -4.92 9.74 50.79
C ALA A 7 -6.36 10.21 50.52
N GLU A 8 -6.56 11.53 50.55
CA GLU A 8 -7.82 12.22 50.24
C GLU A 8 -8.12 12.27 48.73
N LYS A 9 -9.41 12.20 48.40
CA LYS A 9 -9.95 12.37 47.04
C LYS A 9 -10.05 13.85 46.70
N GLY A 10 -9.39 14.27 45.62
CA GLY A 10 -9.49 15.61 45.04
C GLY A 10 -10.84 15.87 44.38
N ASN A 11 -11.46 16.98 44.79
CA ASN A 11 -12.76 17.52 44.40
C ASN A 11 -12.66 18.22 43.03
N ILE A 12 -13.47 17.82 42.02
CA ILE A 12 -13.54 18.51 40.72
C ILE A 12 -14.62 19.58 40.81
N GLN A 13 -14.22 20.85 40.92
CA GLN A 13 -15.12 22.00 40.78
C GLN A 13 -15.52 22.17 39.31
N THR A 14 -16.83 22.18 39.06
CA THR A 14 -17.42 22.50 37.76
C THR A 14 -17.34 24.01 37.50
N VAL A 15 -16.76 24.41 36.37
CA VAL A 15 -16.65 25.83 35.98
C VAL A 15 -17.92 26.22 35.20
N SER A 16 -18.56 27.32 35.60
CA SER A 16 -19.82 27.82 35.02
C SER A 16 -19.67 28.24 33.55
N THR A 17 -20.64 27.85 32.71
CA THR A 17 -20.73 28.13 31.27
C THR A 17 -20.73 29.62 30.92
N ALA A 18 -21.06 30.50 31.88
CA ALA A 18 -21.00 31.95 31.70
C ALA A 18 -19.58 32.50 31.55
N SER A 19 -18.55 31.81 32.06
CA SER A 19 -17.15 32.26 32.00
C SER A 19 -16.52 32.00 30.62
N VAL A 20 -16.97 30.95 29.93
CA VAL A 20 -16.47 30.59 28.60
C VAL A 20 -17.02 31.53 27.52
N ILE A 21 -18.28 32.00 27.67
CA ILE A 21 -18.93 32.89 26.70
C ILE A 21 -18.29 34.28 26.70
N SER A 22 -17.84 34.80 27.85
CA SER A 22 -17.18 36.11 27.99
C SER A 22 -15.80 36.16 27.31
N LEU A 23 -15.06 35.04 27.27
CA LEU A 23 -13.78 34.97 26.57
C LEU A 23 -13.94 34.96 25.04
N VAL A 24 -15.01 34.34 24.53
CA VAL A 24 -15.26 34.19 23.09
C VAL A 24 -15.74 35.50 22.44
N THR A 25 -16.53 36.31 23.17
CA THR A 25 -16.94 37.65 22.69
C THR A 25 -15.80 38.67 22.71
N LYS A 26 -14.80 38.52 23.58
CA LYS A 26 -13.64 39.43 23.63
C LYS A 26 -12.67 39.24 22.45
N ILE A 27 -12.60 38.03 21.89
CA ILE A 27 -11.75 37.71 20.73
C ILE A 27 -12.41 38.15 19.41
N SER A 28 -13.74 38.28 19.37
CA SER A 28 -14.46 38.57 18.12
C SER A 28 -14.55 40.07 17.76
N ASN A 29 -14.19 40.98 18.66
CA ASN A 29 -14.38 42.43 18.49
C ASN A 29 -13.11 43.26 18.21
N GLU A 30 -11.93 42.65 18.03
CA GLU A 30 -10.69 43.38 17.69
C GLU A 30 -10.22 43.22 16.23
N VAL A 31 -11.04 42.67 15.33
CA VAL A 31 -10.70 42.59 13.90
C VAL A 31 -11.73 43.34 13.06
N LEU A 32 -11.67 44.67 13.11
CA LEU A 32 -12.21 45.54 12.08
C LEU A 32 -11.08 45.81 11.07
N ILE A 33 -11.05 45.04 9.98
CA ILE A 33 -10.17 45.30 8.84
C ILE A 33 -10.91 46.24 7.88
N ASP A 34 -10.31 47.42 7.69
CA ASP A 34 -10.67 48.47 6.75
C ASP A 34 -10.76 47.93 5.30
N SER A 35 -11.90 48.17 4.65
CA SER A 35 -12.29 47.59 3.36
C SER A 35 -11.83 48.40 2.14
N THR A 36 -10.89 49.34 2.31
CA THR A 36 -10.49 50.27 1.23
C THR A 36 -9.14 49.99 0.55
N LYS A 37 -8.52 48.83 0.78
CA LYS A 37 -7.32 48.38 0.03
C LYS A 37 -7.50 47.01 -0.61
N ILE A 38 -8.22 46.97 -1.73
CA ILE A 38 -8.13 45.87 -2.70
C ILE A 38 -7.34 46.40 -3.90
N GLU A 39 -6.01 46.43 -3.77
CA GLU A 39 -5.14 46.42 -4.93
C GLU A 39 -4.88 44.96 -5.31
N SER A 40 -5.02 44.71 -6.62
CA SER A 40 -5.03 43.40 -7.28
C SER A 40 -3.84 42.50 -6.90
N TYR A 41 -4.06 41.58 -5.96
CA TYR A 41 -3.17 40.44 -5.74
C TYR A 41 -3.61 39.30 -6.66
N THR A 42 -2.97 39.19 -7.81
CA THR A 42 -3.02 37.95 -8.58
C THR A 42 -2.37 36.86 -7.72
N GLU A 43 -3.16 35.85 -7.31
CA GLU A 43 -2.63 34.68 -6.61
C GLU A 43 -1.59 33.99 -7.50
N LYS A 44 -0.31 34.29 -7.28
CA LYS A 44 0.78 33.48 -7.79
C LYS A 44 0.63 32.10 -7.15
N LYS A 45 0.04 31.15 -7.88
CA LYS A 45 0.08 29.72 -7.56
C LYS A 45 1.52 29.37 -7.24
N ILE A 46 1.81 29.16 -5.96
CA ILE A 46 3.11 28.70 -5.50
C ILE A 46 3.34 27.36 -6.22
N PRO A 47 4.38 27.23 -7.07
CA PRO A 47 4.62 25.97 -7.75
C PRO A 47 4.86 24.92 -6.67
N ARG A 48 4.15 23.79 -6.76
CA ARG A 48 4.39 22.64 -5.88
C ARG A 48 5.89 22.36 -5.91
N ARG A 49 6.55 22.45 -4.75
CA ARG A 49 7.97 22.07 -4.64
C ARG A 49 8.13 20.68 -5.23
N GLN A 50 8.79 20.57 -6.38
CA GLN A 50 9.26 19.29 -6.85
C GLN A 50 10.33 18.87 -5.85
N ASN A 51 10.00 17.94 -4.93
CA ASN A 51 11.02 17.32 -4.10
C ASN A 51 12.01 16.64 -5.06
N PRO A 52 13.25 17.14 -5.20
CA PRO A 52 14.20 16.48 -6.08
C PRO A 52 14.47 15.10 -5.47
N ARG A 53 14.30 14.02 -6.25
CA ARG A 53 14.79 12.71 -5.80
C ARG A 53 16.29 12.86 -5.56
N LYS A 54 16.73 12.67 -4.31
CA LYS A 54 18.12 12.87 -3.86
C LYS A 54 19.16 12.07 -4.66
N TRP A 55 18.73 10.98 -5.32
CA TRP A 55 19.59 10.10 -6.11
C TRP A 55 18.86 9.57 -7.35
N THR A 56 19.50 9.66 -8.51
CA THR A 56 19.05 9.05 -9.77
C THR A 56 19.58 7.62 -9.93
N LYS A 57 19.04 6.83 -10.89
CA LYS A 57 19.53 5.46 -11.18
C LYS A 57 21.01 5.48 -11.52
N SER A 58 21.32 6.36 -12.48
CA SER A 58 22.64 6.47 -13.07
C SER A 58 23.67 6.90 -12.03
N GLU A 59 23.31 7.75 -11.08
CA GLU A 59 24.22 8.17 -10.02
C GLU A 59 24.56 7.02 -9.06
N VAL A 60 23.54 6.27 -8.62
CA VAL A 60 23.76 5.11 -7.74
C VAL A 60 24.54 4.02 -8.47
N GLU A 61 24.17 3.67 -9.70
CA GLU A 61 24.89 2.69 -10.51
C GLU A 61 26.35 3.11 -10.74
N ALA A 62 26.59 4.37 -11.08
CA ALA A 62 27.93 4.87 -11.28
C ALA A 62 28.77 4.80 -9.99
N ILE A 63 28.20 5.07 -8.81
CA ILE A 63 28.94 4.93 -7.54
C ILE A 63 29.37 3.49 -7.33
N HIS A 64 28.45 2.54 -7.45
CA HIS A 64 28.77 1.13 -7.26
C HIS A 64 29.78 0.61 -8.27
N GLU A 65 29.71 1.04 -9.52
CA GLU A 65 30.67 0.67 -10.54
C GLU A 65 32.06 1.24 -10.21
N ALA A 66 32.13 2.52 -9.85
CA ALA A 66 33.38 3.16 -9.42
C ALA A 66 33.97 2.48 -8.17
N THR A 67 33.15 2.19 -7.16
CA THR A 67 33.58 1.46 -5.95
C THR A 67 34.03 0.03 -6.27
N SER A 68 33.32 -0.67 -7.16
CA SER A 68 33.69 -2.04 -7.58
C SER A 68 35.03 -2.07 -8.31
N ASN A 69 35.27 -1.08 -9.17
CA ASN A 69 36.56 -0.95 -9.88
C ASN A 69 37.68 -0.60 -8.90
N TYR A 70 37.44 0.35 -7.97
CA TYR A 70 38.40 0.72 -6.93
C TYR A 70 38.78 -0.47 -6.04
N ILE A 71 37.80 -1.27 -5.60
CA ILE A 71 38.03 -2.49 -4.81
C ILE A 71 38.94 -3.45 -5.58
N LYS A 72 38.68 -3.67 -6.88
CA LYS A 72 39.49 -4.55 -7.74
C LYS A 72 40.92 -4.04 -7.92
N GLU A 73 41.08 -2.76 -8.19
CA GLU A 73 42.39 -2.13 -8.43
C GLU A 73 43.27 -2.11 -7.17
N LYS A 74 42.66 -1.86 -6.00
CA LYS A 74 43.37 -1.80 -4.71
C LYS A 74 43.42 -3.14 -3.98
N ASN A 75 42.80 -4.18 -4.54
CA ASN A 75 42.66 -5.51 -3.94
C ASN A 75 42.13 -5.45 -2.50
N LEU A 76 41.10 -4.62 -2.28
CA LEU A 76 40.48 -4.41 -0.96
C LEU A 76 39.27 -5.33 -0.76
N ILE A 77 38.78 -5.42 0.47
CA ILE A 77 37.52 -6.09 0.80
C ILE A 77 36.45 -5.01 1.00
N ALA A 78 35.28 -5.20 0.40
CA ALA A 78 34.18 -4.22 0.42
C ALA A 78 33.77 -3.78 1.84
N ASP A 79 33.88 -4.68 2.83
CA ASP A 79 33.52 -4.43 4.23
C ASP A 79 34.55 -3.58 4.99
N HIS A 80 35.73 -3.34 4.41
CA HIS A 80 36.81 -2.53 5.00
C HIS A 80 36.97 -1.16 4.35
N LEU A 81 36.06 -0.76 3.46
CA LEU A 81 36.08 0.57 2.85
C LEU A 81 35.81 1.66 3.90
N THR A 82 36.66 2.68 3.89
CA THR A 82 36.61 3.83 4.80
C THR A 82 36.17 5.10 4.09
N LEU A 83 35.90 6.17 4.84
CA LEU A 83 35.55 7.46 4.26
C LEU A 83 36.64 8.01 3.31
N LYS A 84 37.92 7.73 3.59
CA LYS A 84 39.05 8.13 2.73
C LYS A 84 38.99 7.48 1.35
N ASP A 85 38.51 6.24 1.27
CA ASP A 85 38.30 5.57 -0.01
C ASP A 85 37.19 6.26 -0.82
N PHE A 86 36.13 6.70 -0.13
CA PHE A 86 35.03 7.43 -0.75
C PHE A 86 35.38 8.88 -1.11
N GLU A 87 36.37 9.51 -0.48
CA GLU A 87 36.92 10.80 -0.93
C GLU A 87 37.56 10.67 -2.33
N ILE A 88 38.23 9.55 -2.59
CA ILE A 88 38.80 9.26 -3.91
C ILE A 88 37.68 8.95 -4.91
N ILE A 89 36.72 8.10 -4.53
CA ILE A 89 35.61 7.67 -5.40
C ILE A 89 34.65 8.82 -5.74
N ALA A 90 34.46 9.78 -4.82
CA ALA A 90 33.54 10.91 -4.99
C ALA A 90 34.17 12.15 -5.64
N LYS A 91 35.47 12.15 -5.92
CA LYS A 91 36.25 13.34 -6.33
C LYS A 91 35.65 14.17 -7.50
N ASN A 92 34.96 13.52 -8.44
CA ASN A 92 34.33 14.17 -9.60
C ASN A 92 32.79 14.05 -9.59
N ARG A 93 32.19 13.87 -8.41
CA ARG A 93 30.73 13.71 -8.25
C ARG A 93 30.11 14.93 -7.60
N ARG A 94 28.81 15.08 -7.81
CA ARG A 94 28.02 16.14 -7.16
C ARG A 94 27.75 15.83 -5.68
N GLN A 95 27.80 14.56 -5.30
CA GLN A 95 27.52 14.09 -3.94
C GLN A 95 28.79 14.01 -3.12
N SER A 96 28.68 14.23 -1.80
CA SER A 96 29.83 14.16 -0.90
C SER A 96 30.35 12.71 -0.74
N ALA A 97 31.56 12.57 -0.22
CA ALA A 97 32.13 11.26 0.11
C ALA A 97 31.25 10.47 1.11
N GLU A 98 30.72 11.16 2.12
CA GLU A 98 29.81 10.58 3.12
C GLU A 98 28.49 10.13 2.50
N GLU A 99 27.94 10.92 1.58
CA GLU A 99 26.72 10.58 0.86
C GLU A 99 26.92 9.38 -0.06
N CYS A 100 28.06 9.32 -0.78
CA CYS A 100 28.43 8.17 -1.60
C CYS A 100 28.65 6.91 -0.78
N MET A 101 29.36 7.02 0.35
CA MET A 101 29.61 5.91 1.29
C MET A 101 28.30 5.37 1.85
N SER A 102 27.46 6.26 2.38
CA SER A 102 26.15 5.91 2.94
C SER A 102 25.26 5.24 1.90
N LYS A 103 25.23 5.78 0.67
CA LYS A 103 24.43 5.21 -0.42
C LYS A 103 24.96 3.84 -0.86
N TYR A 104 26.29 3.67 -0.97
CA TYR A 104 26.89 2.39 -1.29
C TYR A 104 26.55 1.33 -0.24
N PHE A 105 26.75 1.62 1.05
CA PHE A 105 26.45 0.68 2.13
C PHE A 105 24.95 0.40 2.30
N GLU A 106 24.08 1.39 2.05
CA GLU A 106 22.63 1.18 1.98
C GLU A 106 22.28 0.14 0.92
N VAL A 107 22.86 0.27 -0.27
CA VAL A 107 22.59 -0.63 -1.40
C VAL A 107 23.28 -1.99 -1.22
N THR A 108 24.46 -2.08 -0.63
CA THR A 108 25.08 -3.39 -0.33
C THR A 108 24.30 -4.12 0.75
N LYS A 109 23.86 -3.43 1.81
CA LYS A 109 23.03 -4.01 2.88
C LYS A 109 21.64 -4.40 2.38
N SER A 110 21.04 -3.60 1.50
CA SER A 110 19.71 -3.87 0.94
C SER A 110 19.72 -4.76 -0.31
N GLY A 111 20.85 -4.88 -0.99
CA GLY A 111 21.00 -5.57 -2.27
C GLY A 111 20.14 -4.98 -3.40
N SER A 112 19.93 -3.66 -3.43
CA SER A 112 19.02 -3.02 -4.39
C SER A 112 19.32 -1.55 -4.70
N PHE A 113 19.54 -1.23 -5.97
CA PHE A 113 19.89 0.11 -6.49
C PHE A 113 18.73 1.11 -6.54
N LYS A 114 17.49 0.63 -6.60
CA LYS A 114 16.28 1.45 -6.59
C LYS A 114 15.13 0.73 -5.92
N ALA A 115 14.67 1.26 -4.79
CA ALA A 115 13.33 0.95 -4.32
C ALA A 115 12.29 1.52 -5.31
N GLY A 116 11.58 0.66 -6.03
CA GLY A 116 10.15 0.92 -6.27
C GLY A 116 9.58 0.93 -7.69
N VAL A 117 10.34 0.75 -8.77
CA VAL A 117 9.74 0.61 -10.13
C VAL A 117 10.06 -0.76 -10.69
N TRP A 118 9.04 -1.58 -10.92
CA TRP A 118 9.13 -2.90 -11.55
C TRP A 118 8.74 -2.77 -13.02
N PRO A 119 9.68 -2.96 -13.96
CA PRO A 119 9.38 -3.01 -15.38
C PRO A 119 8.65 -4.31 -15.73
N GLU A 120 7.83 -4.28 -16.77
CA GLU A 120 7.00 -5.41 -17.21
C GLU A 120 7.84 -6.66 -17.54
N ILE A 121 9.05 -6.49 -18.06
CA ILE A 121 9.99 -7.60 -18.29
C ILE A 121 10.36 -8.35 -16.99
N GLU A 122 10.47 -7.65 -15.86
CA GLU A 122 10.71 -8.30 -14.56
C GLU A 122 9.48 -9.07 -14.10
N ASP A 123 8.28 -8.59 -14.41
CA ASP A 123 7.02 -9.27 -14.08
C ASP A 123 6.87 -10.57 -14.88
N GLU A 124 7.17 -10.54 -16.19
CA GLU A 124 7.12 -11.73 -17.05
C GLU A 124 8.13 -12.79 -16.60
N ILE A 125 9.36 -12.38 -16.26
CA ILE A 125 10.37 -13.29 -15.72
C ILE A 125 9.92 -13.84 -14.36
N LEU A 126 9.33 -13.02 -13.49
CA LEU A 126 8.79 -13.51 -12.22
C LEU A 126 7.71 -14.58 -12.44
N LYS A 127 6.80 -14.40 -13.40
CA LYS A 127 5.78 -15.41 -13.76
C LYS A 127 6.43 -16.72 -14.21
N GLU A 128 7.41 -16.64 -15.12
CA GLU A 128 8.15 -17.81 -15.62
C GLU A 128 8.84 -18.56 -14.46
N LEU A 129 9.52 -17.83 -13.57
CA LEU A 129 10.28 -18.41 -12.46
C LEU A 129 9.39 -19.02 -11.37
N MET A 130 8.18 -18.50 -11.19
CA MET A 130 7.22 -19.06 -10.22
C MET A 130 6.64 -20.40 -10.68
N ILE A 131 6.46 -20.62 -11.98
CA ILE A 131 6.08 -21.93 -12.53
C ILE A 131 7.14 -22.99 -12.20
N LYS A 132 8.42 -22.60 -12.19
CA LYS A 132 9.56 -23.47 -11.87
C LYS A 132 9.70 -23.80 -10.37
N LYS A 133 8.78 -23.33 -9.52
CA LYS A 133 8.75 -23.58 -8.05
C LYS A 133 10.08 -23.31 -7.34
N LEU A 134 10.79 -22.26 -7.76
CA LEU A 134 12.06 -21.87 -7.18
C LEU A 134 11.90 -21.14 -5.84
N THR A 135 12.94 -21.17 -5.01
CA THR A 135 13.00 -20.34 -3.80
C THR A 135 13.18 -18.86 -4.15
N TRP A 136 12.68 -17.94 -3.32
CA TRP A 136 12.82 -16.49 -3.56
C TRP A 136 14.26 -16.02 -3.74
N SER A 137 15.22 -16.68 -3.08
CA SER A 137 16.66 -16.39 -3.25
C SER A 137 17.17 -16.77 -4.64
N GLN A 138 16.75 -17.93 -5.16
CA GLN A 138 17.06 -18.35 -6.53
C GLN A 138 16.37 -17.44 -7.55
N ILE A 139 15.11 -17.08 -7.31
CA ILE A 139 14.35 -16.16 -8.16
C ILE A 139 15.08 -14.82 -8.29
N ALA A 140 15.47 -14.22 -7.16
CA ALA A 140 16.19 -12.94 -7.17
C ALA A 140 17.52 -13.03 -7.92
N LYS A 141 18.27 -14.13 -7.75
CA LYS A 141 19.53 -14.36 -8.48
C LYS A 141 19.29 -14.42 -10.00
N ILE A 142 18.36 -15.25 -10.47
CA ILE A 142 18.09 -15.42 -11.90
C ILE A 142 17.52 -14.14 -12.50
N LEU A 143 16.64 -13.44 -11.79
CA LEU A 143 16.08 -12.16 -12.24
C LEU A 143 17.19 -11.12 -12.46
N ASN A 144 18.12 -11.02 -11.51
CA ASN A 144 19.28 -10.13 -11.62
C ASN A 144 20.23 -10.53 -12.76
N GLU A 145 20.47 -11.82 -12.96
CA GLU A 145 21.28 -12.33 -14.07
C GLU A 145 20.65 -11.98 -15.43
N LYS A 146 19.34 -12.21 -15.60
CA LYS A 146 18.63 -11.98 -16.86
C LYS A 146 18.41 -10.49 -17.19
N VAL A 147 18.06 -9.66 -16.21
CA VAL A 147 17.61 -8.27 -16.46
C VAL A 147 18.66 -7.23 -16.08
N HIS A 148 19.52 -7.56 -15.13
CA HIS A 148 20.40 -6.59 -14.49
C HIS A 148 21.89 -6.90 -14.67
N ASN A 149 22.26 -7.73 -15.65
CA ASN A 149 23.64 -8.12 -15.94
C ASN A 149 24.35 -8.65 -14.68
N SER A 150 23.66 -9.49 -13.92
CA SER A 150 24.11 -10.10 -12.66
C SER A 150 24.40 -9.09 -11.53
N ARG A 151 23.94 -7.84 -11.66
CA ARG A 151 24.03 -6.84 -10.58
C ARG A 151 22.93 -7.10 -9.55
N PRO A 152 23.20 -6.98 -8.23
CA PRO A 152 22.21 -7.20 -7.18
C PRO A 152 21.24 -6.02 -7.09
N VAL A 153 20.24 -5.99 -7.99
CA VAL A 153 19.22 -4.94 -8.04
C VAL A 153 17.96 -5.34 -7.29
N ARG A 154 17.59 -6.62 -7.32
CA ARG A 154 16.45 -7.17 -6.61
C ARG A 154 16.91 -8.18 -5.58
N ASN A 155 16.33 -8.14 -4.39
CA ASN A 155 16.52 -9.17 -3.38
C ASN A 155 15.28 -10.08 -3.25
N ALA A 156 15.45 -11.21 -2.55
CA ALA A 156 14.39 -12.21 -2.34
C ALA A 156 13.13 -11.63 -1.70
N LYS A 157 13.30 -10.73 -0.72
CA LYS A 157 12.18 -10.07 -0.01
C LYS A 157 11.39 -9.17 -0.96
N GLN A 158 12.07 -8.40 -1.81
CA GLN A 158 11.45 -7.53 -2.81
C GLN A 158 10.68 -8.35 -3.84
N CYS A 159 11.27 -9.42 -4.37
CA CYS A 159 10.61 -10.32 -5.32
C CYS A 159 9.32 -10.90 -4.71
N LYS A 160 9.39 -11.40 -3.48
CA LYS A 160 8.22 -11.94 -2.77
C LYS A 160 7.11 -10.91 -2.57
N VAL A 161 7.48 -9.72 -2.10
CA VAL A 161 6.51 -8.63 -1.85
C VAL A 161 5.86 -8.19 -3.15
N HIS A 162 6.64 -8.06 -4.22
CA HIS A 162 6.12 -7.65 -5.53
C HIS A 162 5.21 -8.71 -6.15
N TRP A 163 5.62 -9.98 -6.10
CA TRP A 163 4.79 -11.09 -6.55
C TRP A 163 3.42 -11.06 -5.89
N ASN A 164 3.40 -11.10 -4.56
CA ASN A 164 2.16 -11.17 -3.77
C ASN A 164 1.24 -9.96 -3.96
N ASN A 165 1.78 -8.80 -4.36
CA ASN A 165 0.99 -7.57 -4.45
C ASN A 165 0.59 -7.20 -5.89
N HIS A 166 1.41 -7.56 -6.88
CA HIS A 166 1.32 -6.98 -8.22
C HIS A 166 1.35 -8.02 -9.34
N VAL A 167 2.10 -9.11 -9.20
CA VAL A 167 2.31 -10.06 -10.31
C VAL A 167 1.38 -11.27 -10.21
N ASP A 168 1.15 -11.77 -9.00
CA ASP A 168 0.35 -12.99 -8.77
C ASP A 168 -1.02 -12.90 -9.45
N PRO A 169 -1.32 -13.79 -10.43
CA PRO A 169 -2.58 -13.77 -11.16
C PRO A 169 -3.78 -14.12 -10.27
N CYS A 170 -3.57 -14.79 -9.14
CA CYS A 170 -4.62 -15.13 -8.19
C CYS A 170 -5.11 -13.91 -7.40
N MET A 171 -4.41 -12.77 -7.46
CA MET A 171 -4.78 -11.56 -6.73
C MET A 171 -5.86 -10.77 -7.46
N LEU A 172 -6.95 -10.48 -6.77
CA LEU A 172 -8.07 -9.70 -7.30
C LEU A 172 -7.72 -8.21 -7.36
N LYS A 173 -7.57 -7.68 -8.58
CA LYS A 173 -7.26 -6.26 -8.86
C LYS A 173 -8.49 -5.41 -9.21
N GLY A 174 -9.65 -6.04 -9.35
CA GLY A 174 -10.91 -5.39 -9.71
C GLY A 174 -11.58 -4.60 -8.56
N PRO A 175 -12.74 -3.97 -8.82
CA PRO A 175 -13.50 -3.29 -7.78
C PRO A 175 -13.89 -4.23 -6.64
N TRP A 176 -14.18 -3.66 -5.47
CA TRP A 176 -14.73 -4.40 -4.33
C TRP A 176 -16.21 -4.66 -4.57
N THR A 177 -16.61 -5.92 -4.45
CA THR A 177 -18.01 -6.34 -4.56
C THR A 177 -18.80 -6.01 -3.30
N GLU A 178 -20.12 -5.96 -3.42
CA GLU A 178 -20.99 -5.70 -2.27
C GLU A 178 -20.95 -6.83 -1.23
N VAL A 179 -20.69 -8.06 -1.68
CA VAL A 179 -20.45 -9.23 -0.81
C VAL A 179 -19.15 -9.07 -0.02
N GLU A 180 -18.06 -8.67 -0.67
CA GLU A 180 -16.79 -8.42 0.00
C GLU A 180 -16.89 -7.27 1.02
N ASP A 181 -17.58 -6.17 0.68
CA ASP A 181 -17.83 -5.05 1.59
C ASP A 181 -18.61 -5.49 2.84
N THR A 182 -19.66 -6.28 2.63
CA THR A 182 -20.50 -6.84 3.69
C THR A 182 -19.64 -7.67 4.65
N LEU A 183 -18.88 -8.62 4.11
CA LEU A 183 -18.01 -9.50 4.88
C LEU A 183 -16.93 -8.71 5.65
N LEU A 184 -16.37 -7.66 5.05
CA LEU A 184 -15.35 -6.81 5.67
C LEU A 184 -15.92 -6.03 6.87
N LEU A 185 -17.14 -5.49 6.71
CA LEU A 185 -17.85 -4.78 7.78
C LEU A 185 -18.31 -5.70 8.89
N GLU A 186 -18.82 -6.90 8.58
CA GLU A 186 -19.20 -7.91 9.56
C GLU A 186 -17.99 -8.36 10.39
N THR A 187 -16.87 -8.67 9.71
CA THR A 187 -15.63 -9.05 10.39
C THR A 187 -15.13 -7.92 11.30
N TYR A 188 -15.20 -6.66 10.85
CA TYR A 188 -14.86 -5.50 11.67
C TYR A 188 -15.79 -5.32 12.87
N LYS A 189 -17.10 -5.56 12.69
CA LYS A 189 -18.09 -5.45 13.77
C LYS A 189 -17.83 -6.49 14.86
N GLU A 190 -17.49 -7.71 14.48
CA GLU A 190 -17.23 -8.81 15.41
C GLU A 190 -15.87 -8.67 16.12
N HIS A 191 -14.81 -8.32 15.38
CA HIS A 191 -13.44 -8.39 15.88
C HIS A 191 -12.77 -7.03 16.10
N GLY A 192 -13.38 -5.91 15.70
CA GLY A 192 -12.75 -4.60 15.71
C GLY A 192 -11.52 -4.53 14.79
N LYS A 193 -10.42 -3.87 15.22
CA LYS A 193 -9.20 -3.65 14.41
C LYS A 193 -8.20 -4.81 14.46
N ILE A 194 -8.67 -6.05 14.58
CA ILE A 194 -7.80 -7.23 14.54
C ILE A 194 -7.51 -7.59 13.08
N TRP A 195 -6.47 -6.96 12.52
CA TRP A 195 -6.12 -7.06 11.10
C TRP A 195 -5.85 -8.48 10.61
N THR A 196 -5.23 -9.32 11.44
CA THR A 196 -4.93 -10.71 11.09
C THR A 196 -6.21 -11.50 10.78
N LYS A 197 -7.29 -11.29 11.56
CA LYS A 197 -8.60 -11.91 11.30
C LYS A 197 -9.18 -11.45 9.96
N MET A 198 -9.10 -10.15 9.66
CA MET A 198 -9.58 -9.63 8.38
C MET A 198 -8.80 -10.17 7.19
N TYR A 199 -7.47 -10.18 7.24
CA TYR A 199 -6.67 -10.64 6.10
C TYR A 199 -6.91 -12.11 5.77
N ASN A 200 -7.16 -12.94 6.78
CA ASN A 200 -7.45 -14.36 6.58
C ASN A 200 -8.76 -14.60 5.84
N VAL A 201 -9.72 -13.66 5.94
CA VAL A 201 -11.01 -13.73 5.25
C VAL A 201 -10.89 -13.31 3.78
N PHE A 202 -9.86 -12.54 3.42
CA PHE A 202 -9.64 -12.05 2.06
C PHE A 202 -8.30 -12.54 1.47
N PRO A 203 -8.14 -13.86 1.21
CA PRO A 203 -6.88 -14.44 0.75
C PRO A 203 -6.40 -13.89 -0.61
N PHE A 204 -7.32 -13.39 -1.43
CA PHE A 204 -7.03 -12.87 -2.77
C PHE A 204 -6.97 -11.34 -2.84
N ARG A 205 -7.00 -10.63 -1.70
CA ARG A 205 -6.83 -9.18 -1.63
C ARG A 205 -5.57 -8.84 -0.84
N THR A 206 -4.84 -7.83 -1.28
CA THR A 206 -3.65 -7.37 -0.54
C THR A 206 -4.07 -6.75 0.79
N GLN A 207 -3.21 -6.88 1.82
CA GLN A 207 -3.43 -6.27 3.13
C GLN A 207 -3.72 -4.76 3.03
N SER A 208 -3.02 -4.08 2.12
CA SER A 208 -3.21 -2.66 1.83
C SER A 208 -4.59 -2.37 1.24
N SER A 209 -5.05 -3.20 0.30
CA SER A 209 -6.39 -3.07 -0.29
C SER A 209 -7.48 -3.21 0.78
N VAL A 210 -7.39 -4.23 1.64
CA VAL A 210 -8.33 -4.47 2.75
C VAL A 210 -8.37 -3.28 3.72
N LYS A 211 -7.20 -2.80 4.15
CA LYS A 211 -7.08 -1.62 5.03
C LYS A 211 -7.70 -0.37 4.42
N ASN A 212 -7.38 -0.08 3.17
CA ASN A 212 -7.86 1.10 2.46
C ASN A 212 -9.37 1.03 2.26
N ARG A 213 -9.90 -0.15 1.91
CA ARG A 213 -11.33 -0.35 1.75
C ARG A 213 -12.08 -0.15 3.05
N LEU A 214 -11.63 -0.78 4.14
CA LEU A 214 -12.26 -0.62 5.45
C LEU A 214 -12.27 0.84 5.89
N LYS A 215 -11.15 1.55 5.71
CA LYS A 215 -11.07 2.99 6.01
C LYS A 215 -12.10 3.79 5.21
N SER A 216 -12.25 3.50 3.92
CA SER A 216 -13.25 4.13 3.06
C SER A 216 -14.67 3.88 3.56
N LEU A 217 -15.01 2.62 3.88
CA LEU A 217 -16.35 2.25 4.37
C LEU A 217 -16.66 2.89 5.73
N LEU A 218 -15.74 2.83 6.69
CA LEU A 218 -15.93 3.44 8.01
C LEU A 218 -16.07 4.97 7.93
N ASN A 219 -15.36 5.62 7.00
CA ASN A 219 -15.54 7.05 6.78
C ASN A 219 -16.94 7.37 6.23
N LYS A 220 -17.49 6.55 5.33
CA LYS A 220 -18.88 6.69 4.87
C LYS A 220 -19.86 6.53 6.04
N CYS A 221 -19.70 5.48 6.84
CA CYS A 221 -20.56 5.27 8.01
C CYS A 221 -20.53 6.47 8.96
N LYS A 222 -19.35 7.08 9.20
CA LYS A 222 -19.20 8.27 10.05
C LYS A 222 -19.90 9.51 9.51
N LEU A 223 -19.94 9.67 8.19
CA LEU A 223 -20.69 10.77 7.56
C LEU A 223 -22.20 10.55 7.75
N ASP A 224 -22.65 9.30 7.69
CA ASP A 224 -24.05 8.92 7.89
C ASP A 224 -24.50 8.94 9.37
N VAL A 225 -23.57 9.13 10.34
CA VAL A 225 -23.89 9.24 11.78
C VAL A 225 -24.79 10.44 12.09
N CYS A 226 -24.93 11.43 11.20
CA CYS A 226 -25.95 12.46 11.37
C CYS A 226 -27.40 11.89 11.40
N ASN A 227 -27.62 10.67 10.88
CA ASN A 227 -28.90 9.96 10.90
C ASN A 227 -28.92 8.70 11.80
N ALA A 228 -27.78 8.24 12.30
CA ALA A 228 -27.66 7.00 13.10
C ALA A 228 -27.20 7.30 14.54
N LYS A 229 -27.91 6.73 15.53
CA LYS A 229 -27.67 6.97 16.98
C LYS A 229 -26.23 6.72 17.44
N ASN A 230 -25.46 5.88 16.73
CA ASN A 230 -24.03 5.63 16.95
C ASN A 230 -23.37 4.95 15.72
N LEU A 231 -22.04 4.85 15.71
CA LEU A 231 -21.26 4.23 14.62
C LEU A 231 -21.61 2.75 14.38
N CYS A 232 -21.95 2.00 15.43
CA CYS A 232 -22.33 0.59 15.30
C CYS A 232 -23.62 0.46 14.46
N GLY A 233 -24.62 1.29 14.76
CA GLY A 233 -25.87 1.35 13.99
C GLY A 233 -25.65 1.78 12.54
N ALA A 234 -24.75 2.75 12.29
CA ALA A 234 -24.40 3.14 10.92
C ALA A 234 -23.75 1.99 10.13
N ILE A 235 -22.87 1.20 10.76
CA ILE A 235 -22.27 0.00 10.16
C ILE A 235 -23.34 -1.05 9.85
N GLU A 236 -24.27 -1.31 10.78
CA GLU A 236 -25.37 -2.27 10.56
C GLU A 236 -26.28 -1.88 9.40
N GLN A 237 -26.63 -0.60 9.30
CA GLN A 237 -27.42 -0.07 8.18
C GLN A 237 -26.67 -0.24 6.85
N MET A 238 -25.37 0.07 6.82
CA MET A 238 -24.56 -0.12 5.61
C MET A 238 -24.48 -1.59 5.21
N ILE A 239 -24.27 -2.51 6.16
CA ILE A 239 -24.30 -3.96 5.91
C ILE A 239 -25.63 -4.36 5.26
N LYS A 240 -26.76 -3.87 5.78
CA LYS A 240 -28.09 -4.18 5.23
C LYS A 240 -28.24 -3.69 3.78
N VAL A 241 -27.85 -2.44 3.51
CA VAL A 241 -27.89 -1.87 2.14
C VAL A 241 -27.01 -2.67 1.19
N LYS A 242 -25.81 -3.04 1.61
CA LYS A 242 -24.85 -3.81 0.80
C LYS A 242 -25.35 -5.22 0.50
N LYS A 243 -25.97 -5.91 1.47
CA LYS A 243 -26.61 -7.21 1.25
C LYS A 243 -27.74 -7.14 0.23
N ASN A 244 -28.61 -6.13 0.33
CA ASN A 244 -29.70 -5.98 -0.64
C ASN A 244 -29.15 -5.80 -2.06
N LYS A 245 -28.18 -4.90 -2.26
CA LYS A 245 -27.55 -4.71 -3.57
C LYS A 245 -26.87 -5.96 -4.11
N ALA A 246 -26.27 -6.76 -3.24
CA ALA A 246 -25.68 -8.04 -3.64
C ALA A 246 -26.74 -9.04 -4.11
N MET A 247 -27.90 -9.06 -3.45
CA MET A 247 -29.04 -9.90 -3.85
C MET A 247 -29.64 -9.42 -5.17
N ASP A 248 -29.85 -8.12 -5.34
CA ASP A 248 -30.38 -7.54 -6.58
C ASP A 248 -29.50 -7.93 -7.78
N PHE A 249 -28.17 -7.84 -7.63
CA PHE A 249 -27.22 -8.27 -8.66
C PHE A 249 -27.29 -9.77 -8.98
N LEU A 250 -27.52 -10.63 -7.98
CA LEU A 250 -27.67 -12.07 -8.21
C LEU A 250 -29.00 -12.40 -8.91
N GLU A 251 -30.06 -11.65 -8.62
CA GLU A 251 -31.35 -11.78 -9.29
C GLU A 251 -31.27 -11.35 -10.76
N GLU A 252 -30.55 -10.25 -11.07
CA GLU A 252 -30.27 -9.82 -12.44
C GLU A 252 -29.53 -10.91 -13.23
N ILE A 253 -28.44 -11.47 -12.69
CA ILE A 253 -27.71 -12.57 -13.34
C ILE A 253 -28.60 -13.80 -13.55
N ARG A 254 -29.46 -14.10 -12.57
CA ARG A 254 -30.41 -15.20 -12.69
C ARG A 254 -31.33 -14.95 -13.89
N PHE A 255 -31.93 -13.77 -13.98
CA PHE A 255 -32.87 -13.42 -15.04
C PHE A 255 -32.23 -13.48 -16.44
N GLU A 256 -31.01 -12.96 -16.61
CA GLU A 256 -30.26 -13.04 -17.88
C GLU A 256 -30.01 -14.48 -18.36
N LYS A 257 -29.90 -15.45 -17.44
CA LYS A 257 -29.76 -16.87 -17.80
C LYS A 257 -31.07 -17.53 -18.24
N TYR A 258 -32.23 -16.99 -17.85
CA TYR A 258 -33.53 -17.53 -18.25
C TYR A 258 -34.04 -16.96 -19.58
N ASP A 259 -33.58 -15.76 -20.00
CA ASP A 259 -33.92 -15.18 -21.31
C ASP A 259 -33.08 -15.75 -22.47
N LYS A 260 -32.01 -16.48 -22.19
CA LYS A 260 -31.34 -17.30 -23.21
C LYS A 260 -32.17 -18.56 -23.44
N SER A 261 -33.11 -18.47 -24.38
CA SER A 261 -33.91 -19.60 -24.87
C SER A 261 -33.00 -20.84 -25.12
N PRO A 262 -33.40 -22.05 -24.68
CA PRO A 262 -32.72 -23.29 -25.06
C PRO A 262 -32.69 -23.58 -26.58
N CYS A 263 -33.28 -22.73 -27.42
CA CYS A 263 -33.49 -23.02 -28.85
C CYS A 263 -32.32 -22.68 -29.79
N GLU A 264 -31.14 -22.28 -29.31
CA GLU A 264 -29.93 -22.13 -30.17
C GLU A 264 -28.99 -23.34 -30.15
N PHE A 265 -29.45 -24.51 -29.66
CA PHE A 265 -28.69 -25.76 -29.71
C PHE A 265 -29.50 -26.90 -30.36
N ILE A 266 -29.91 -26.71 -31.61
CA ILE A 266 -30.17 -27.82 -32.54
C ILE A 266 -29.43 -27.50 -33.84
N ASP A 267 -28.20 -28.01 -33.92
CA ASP A 267 -27.72 -28.84 -35.03
C ASP A 267 -26.24 -29.13 -34.81
N TYR A 268 -25.96 -30.22 -34.09
CA TYR A 268 -24.82 -31.05 -34.47
C TYR A 268 -25.24 -32.51 -34.25
N CYS A 269 -25.33 -33.19 -35.38
CA CYS A 269 -25.74 -34.56 -35.59
C CYS A 269 -25.39 -35.54 -34.47
N GLU A 270 -26.37 -36.37 -34.15
CA GLU A 270 -26.15 -37.78 -33.84
C GLU A 270 -25.27 -38.39 -34.95
N ASP A 271 -24.00 -38.64 -34.64
CA ASP A 271 -23.18 -39.75 -35.15
C ASP A 271 -21.75 -39.59 -34.64
N ASP A 272 -21.49 -40.07 -33.42
CA ASP A 272 -20.38 -41.00 -33.19
C ASP A 272 -20.46 -41.54 -31.77
N LYS A 273 -21.00 -42.76 -31.70
CA LYS A 273 -20.87 -43.62 -30.54
C LYS A 273 -19.39 -43.97 -30.37
N ASN A 274 -18.97 -44.00 -29.11
CA ASN A 274 -17.96 -44.92 -28.59
C ASN A 274 -16.50 -44.62 -28.95
N SER A 275 -15.77 -44.04 -28.00
CA SER A 275 -14.39 -44.44 -27.63
C SER A 275 -13.72 -43.26 -26.94
N TYR A 276 -13.69 -43.18 -25.61
CA TYR A 276 -12.55 -42.59 -24.87
C TYR A 276 -12.60 -42.75 -23.33
N TYR A 277 -13.35 -43.71 -22.81
CA TYR A 277 -13.14 -44.22 -21.45
C TYR A 277 -12.75 -45.69 -21.49
N LYS A 278 -11.50 -45.94 -21.87
CA LYS A 278 -10.73 -47.10 -21.45
C LYS A 278 -9.27 -46.68 -21.25
N GLU A 279 -8.83 -46.91 -20.00
CA GLU A 279 -7.46 -47.25 -19.62
C GLU A 279 -6.38 -46.15 -19.75
N VAL A 280 -5.98 -45.59 -18.60
CA VAL A 280 -4.66 -45.65 -17.93
C VAL A 280 -4.48 -44.44 -17.03
#